data_AF-B8MIZ9-F1
#
_entry.id   AF-B8MIZ9-F1
#
_cell.length_a   1.000
_cell.length_b   1.000
_cell.length_c   1.000
_cell.angle_alpha   90.00
_cell.angle_beta   90.00
_cell.angle_gamma   90.00
#
_symmetry.space_group_name_H-M   'P 1'
#
loop_
_entity.id
_entity.type
_entity.pdbx_description
1 polymer ?
#
loop_
_entity_poly.entity_id
_entity_poly.type
_entity_poly.pdbx_seq_one_letter_code
_entity_poly.pdbx_strand_id
1 'polypeptide(L)'
;MSIPPDFAPGIADPIEITISNINRLEDITPELIHSVRCGIARPLAIPRFPVTLDEYLEWEARQSQENLQGFDFDPRQERFVLRPRLMLPARGGMRGIVLWLRTALEHLGDNLKGWSLVQNKPYMLTGNYEGIVKRPQTALIKANKSWPSVVVYAETNEAETEVLNNVKQWLYGSNGEVQLVIVIITQEPDIPPLEGSWLEGLDFRLWHNPYQLAEHIYNIEKNKERPTIVGQITSTVWLLARKNCHEDAERLPSSPFYTFKCDLSQALYQGSASNTFTGVPYVDTHHYFHLENVAVPFPFHTYNDSIKRSVMQSIQDRAKTIAIEVWNDRQFVIWQEKLIKAGFGPQDLWETPEDRQYMLECMFLRF
;
A
#
# COMPACT_ATOMS: atom_id res chain seq x y z
N MET A 1 5.28 -26.26 26.55
CA MET A 1 6.17 -25.84 25.45
C MET A 1 5.27 -25.37 24.33
N SER A 2 5.13 -24.06 24.21
CA SER A 2 4.28 -23.40 23.22
C SER A 2 5.01 -23.43 21.89
N ILE A 3 4.36 -23.97 20.86
CA ILE A 3 4.84 -23.89 19.48
C ILE A 3 4.88 -22.39 19.12
N PRO A 4 5.98 -21.84 18.58
CA PRO A 4 5.98 -20.46 18.11
C PRO A 4 4.89 -20.33 17.04
N PRO A 5 4.08 -19.26 17.03
CA PRO A 5 3.17 -19.06 15.90
C PRO A 5 4.03 -18.92 14.65
N ASP A 6 3.91 -19.87 13.72
CA ASP A 6 4.51 -19.77 12.39
C ASP A 6 4.11 -18.43 11.80
N PHE A 7 5.09 -17.53 11.64
CA PHE A 7 4.87 -16.26 10.97
C PHE A 7 4.47 -16.55 9.53
N ALA A 8 3.44 -15.85 9.09
CA ALA A 8 2.84 -16.10 7.80
C ALA A 8 3.84 -15.65 6.69
N PRO A 9 4.05 -16.42 5.60
CA PRO A 9 5.03 -16.08 4.55
C PRO A 9 4.91 -14.62 4.04
N GLY A 10 6.03 -13.91 3.92
CA GLY A 10 6.04 -12.51 3.46
C GLY A 10 6.17 -11.43 4.54
N ILE A 11 6.73 -11.79 5.71
CA ILE A 11 7.23 -10.84 6.72
C ILE A 11 8.76 -10.92 6.69
N ALA A 12 9.46 -9.79 6.63
CA ALA A 12 10.93 -9.79 6.68
C ALA A 12 11.43 -10.07 8.12
N ASP A 13 12.52 -10.81 8.30
CA ASP A 13 13.09 -11.18 9.61
C ASP A 13 13.23 -10.00 10.61
N PRO A 14 13.66 -8.79 10.20
CA PRO A 14 13.72 -7.64 11.12
C PRO A 14 12.34 -7.21 11.65
N ILE A 15 11.29 -7.41 10.86
CA ILE A 15 9.90 -7.10 11.22
C ILE A 15 9.38 -8.16 12.19
N GLU A 16 9.73 -9.44 12.00
CA GLU A 16 9.41 -10.50 12.95
C GLU A 16 10.03 -10.22 14.32
N ILE A 17 11.31 -9.86 14.37
CA ILE A 17 12.00 -9.47 15.61
C ILE A 17 11.29 -8.27 16.25
N THR A 18 10.95 -7.27 15.45
CA THR A 18 10.26 -6.05 15.91
C THR A 18 8.90 -6.38 16.55
N ILE A 19 8.07 -7.17 15.89
CA ILE A 19 6.78 -7.64 16.42
C ILE A 19 7.01 -8.51 17.66
N SER A 20 8.11 -9.24 17.69
CA SER A 20 8.43 -10.11 18.80
C SER A 20 8.73 -9.38 20.12
N ASN A 21 9.02 -8.09 20.03
CA ASN A 21 9.27 -7.26 21.19
C ASN A 21 8.01 -6.55 21.72
N ILE A 22 6.86 -6.68 21.04
CA ILE A 22 5.59 -6.08 21.46
C ILE A 22 4.90 -7.01 22.46
N ASN A 23 4.95 -6.66 23.75
CA ASN A 23 4.39 -7.50 24.82
C ASN A 23 3.12 -6.93 25.44
N ARG A 24 2.85 -5.64 25.19
CA ARG A 24 1.67 -4.92 25.67
C ARG A 24 1.32 -3.77 24.74
N LEU A 25 0.16 -3.18 24.99
CA LEU A 25 -0.43 -2.14 24.15
C LEU A 25 0.40 -0.85 24.12
N GLU A 26 1.03 -0.51 25.24
CA GLU A 26 1.88 0.68 25.36
C GLU A 26 3.16 0.59 24.52
N ASP A 27 3.57 -0.62 24.13
CA ASP A 27 4.75 -0.81 23.27
C ASP A 27 4.44 -0.44 21.81
N ILE A 28 3.16 -0.31 21.44
CA ILE A 28 2.73 0.07 20.09
C ILE A 28 2.82 1.58 19.92
N THR A 29 3.96 2.06 19.40
CA THR A 29 4.18 3.48 19.09
C THR A 29 3.89 3.81 17.63
N PRO A 30 3.66 5.09 17.29
CA PRO A 30 3.56 5.56 15.90
C PRO A 30 4.73 5.15 15.00
N GLU A 31 5.95 5.23 15.52
CA GLU A 31 7.18 4.89 14.80
C GLU A 31 7.25 3.39 14.51
N LEU A 32 6.85 2.57 15.49
CA LEU A 32 6.73 1.13 15.33
C LEU A 32 5.70 0.79 14.26
N ILE A 33 4.51 1.40 14.33
CA ILE A 33 3.46 1.23 13.31
C ILE A 33 4.02 1.59 11.94
N HIS A 34 4.69 2.74 11.81
CA HIS A 34 5.26 3.15 10.53
C HIS A 34 6.28 2.13 9.99
N SER A 35 7.21 1.70 10.84
CA SER A 35 8.26 0.74 10.50
C SER A 35 7.67 -0.59 10.05
N VAL A 36 6.79 -1.20 10.86
CA VAL A 36 6.15 -2.49 10.56
C VAL A 36 5.35 -2.39 9.27
N ARG A 37 4.54 -1.33 9.09
CA ARG A 37 3.73 -1.16 7.89
C ARG A 37 4.55 -1.00 6.60
N CYS A 38 5.78 -0.51 6.70
CA CYS A 38 6.68 -0.43 5.54
C CYS A 38 7.31 -1.79 5.19
N GLY A 39 7.36 -2.73 6.12
CA GLY A 39 8.00 -4.04 5.95
C GLY A 39 7.04 -5.23 5.81
N ILE A 40 5.73 -5.01 5.84
CA ILE A 40 4.71 -6.06 5.63
C ILE A 40 4.07 -5.89 4.25
N ALA A 41 3.85 -7.01 3.55
CA ALA A 41 3.15 -7.03 2.26
C ALA A 41 1.63 -7.24 2.39
N ARG A 42 1.15 -7.64 3.58
CA ARG A 42 -0.25 -7.98 3.85
C ARG A 42 -0.69 -7.55 5.24
N PRO A 43 -2.01 -7.48 5.51
CA PRO A 43 -2.50 -7.20 6.86
C PRO A 43 -1.93 -8.18 7.88
N LEU A 44 -1.51 -7.64 9.03
CA LEU A 44 -0.83 -8.40 10.06
C LEU A 44 -1.51 -8.18 11.41
N ALA A 45 -2.07 -9.26 11.95
CA ALA A 45 -2.55 -9.27 13.32
C ALA A 45 -1.37 -9.39 14.28
N ILE A 46 -1.22 -8.47 15.23
CA ILE A 46 -0.19 -8.53 16.27
C ILE A 46 -0.60 -9.65 17.25
N PRO A 47 0.13 -10.77 17.33
CA PRO A 47 -0.42 -12.01 17.91
C PRO A 47 -0.18 -12.18 19.42
N ARG A 48 0.65 -11.33 20.04
CA ARG A 48 1.34 -11.65 21.30
C ARG A 48 0.51 -11.47 22.58
N PHE A 49 -0.48 -10.57 22.59
CA PHE A 49 -1.32 -10.34 23.76
C PHE A 49 -2.75 -10.02 23.32
N PRO A 50 -3.75 -10.55 24.04
CA PRO A 50 -5.15 -10.16 23.82
C PRO A 50 -5.35 -8.71 24.24
N VAL A 51 -6.20 -8.01 23.52
CA VAL A 51 -6.61 -6.63 23.83
C VAL A 51 -8.13 -6.57 23.83
N THR A 52 -8.69 -6.17 24.97
CA THR A 52 -10.12 -5.90 25.08
C THR A 52 -10.48 -4.60 24.37
N LEU A 53 -11.77 -4.44 24.02
CA LEU A 53 -12.24 -3.20 23.39
C LEU A 53 -11.99 -1.97 24.28
N ASP A 54 -12.16 -2.10 25.60
CA ASP A 54 -11.96 -0.98 26.53
C ASP A 54 -10.50 -0.56 26.59
N GLU A 55 -9.57 -1.52 26.69
CA GLU A 55 -8.12 -1.24 26.65
C GLU A 55 -7.72 -0.58 25.32
N TYR A 56 -8.29 -1.06 24.22
CA TYR A 56 -8.09 -0.46 22.90
C TYR A 56 -8.53 1.00 22.86
N LEU A 57 -9.74 1.30 23.33
CA LEU A 57 -10.31 2.65 23.30
C LEU A 57 -9.53 3.60 24.21
N GLU A 58 -9.10 3.12 25.38
CA GLU A 58 -8.23 3.88 26.28
C GLU A 58 -6.88 4.21 25.65
N TRP A 59 -6.25 3.23 25.00
CA TRP A 59 -4.99 3.45 24.29
C TRP A 59 -5.18 4.42 23.14
N GLU A 60 -6.20 4.24 22.30
CA GLU A 60 -6.48 5.10 21.16
C GLU A 60 -6.62 6.56 21.59
N ALA A 61 -7.35 6.81 22.68
CA ALA A 61 -7.58 8.15 23.21
C ALA A 61 -6.29 8.87 23.66
N ARG A 62 -5.20 8.13 23.91
CA ARG A 62 -3.88 8.67 24.30
C ARG A 62 -2.97 8.97 23.09
N GLN A 63 -3.33 8.52 21.90
CA GLN A 63 -2.51 8.69 20.70
C GLN A 63 -2.92 9.94 19.91
N SER A 64 -1.98 10.55 19.19
CA SER A 64 -2.33 11.60 18.23
C SER A 64 -3.00 11.00 17.00
N GLN A 65 -4.13 11.56 16.56
CA GLN A 65 -4.89 11.00 15.44
C GLN A 65 -4.10 10.98 14.11
N GLU A 66 -3.15 11.89 13.94
CA GLU A 66 -2.28 11.94 12.75
C GLU A 66 -1.37 10.72 12.63
N ASN A 67 -1.05 10.08 13.77
CA ASN A 67 -0.14 8.95 13.86
C ASN A 67 -0.83 7.59 13.74
N LEU A 68 -2.16 7.60 13.66
CA LEU A 68 -3.00 6.42 13.75
C LEU A 68 -3.43 5.84 12.39
N GLN A 69 -2.63 6.04 11.35
CA GLN A 69 -2.97 5.52 10.03
C GLN A 69 -2.70 4.01 9.92
N GLY A 70 -3.67 3.30 9.33
CA GLY A 70 -3.48 1.95 8.81
C GLY A 70 -3.50 0.84 9.87
N PHE A 71 -4.32 0.99 10.90
CA PHE A 71 -4.70 -0.12 11.76
C PHE A 71 -6.20 -0.19 11.96
N ASP A 72 -6.66 -1.41 12.18
CA ASP A 72 -8.01 -1.74 12.60
C ASP A 72 -7.91 -2.59 13.89
N PHE A 73 -9.00 -2.67 14.64
CA PHE A 73 -9.13 -3.56 15.80
C PHE A 73 -10.22 -4.58 15.53
N ASP A 74 -9.93 -5.86 15.77
CA ASP A 74 -10.90 -6.94 15.65
C ASP A 74 -11.08 -7.62 17.02
N PRO A 75 -12.18 -7.35 17.75
CA PRO A 75 -12.43 -7.97 19.05
C PRO A 75 -12.60 -9.48 18.96
N ARG A 76 -12.97 -10.03 17.80
CA ARG A 76 -13.11 -11.49 17.63
C ARG A 76 -11.77 -12.21 17.67
N GLN A 77 -10.70 -11.49 17.35
CA GLN A 77 -9.33 -11.97 17.45
C GLN A 77 -8.62 -11.42 18.70
N GLU A 78 -9.26 -10.48 19.42
CA GLU A 78 -8.67 -9.70 20.51
C GLU A 78 -7.34 -9.05 20.11
N ARG A 79 -7.23 -8.55 18.87
CA ARG A 79 -5.95 -8.13 18.28
C ARG A 79 -6.02 -6.85 17.46
N PHE A 80 -4.87 -6.18 17.39
CA PHE A 80 -4.58 -5.13 16.41
C PHE A 80 -4.25 -5.73 15.06
N VAL A 81 -4.86 -5.21 14.01
CA VAL A 81 -4.55 -5.57 12.62
C VAL A 81 -3.87 -4.37 11.95
N LEU A 82 -2.58 -4.49 11.68
CA LEU A 82 -1.81 -3.50 10.93
C LEU A 82 -1.97 -3.75 9.44
N ARG A 83 -2.37 -2.73 8.68
CA ARG A 83 -2.46 -2.78 7.23
C ARG A 83 -1.15 -2.32 6.60
N PRO A 84 -0.71 -2.95 5.49
CA PRO A 84 0.49 -2.52 4.79
C PRO A 84 0.41 -1.05 4.40
N ARG A 85 1.58 -0.44 4.23
CA ARG A 85 1.67 0.88 3.63
C ARG A 85 1.32 0.74 2.15
N LEU A 86 0.32 1.51 1.69
CA LEU A 86 -0.02 1.55 0.26
C LEU A 86 1.21 1.84 -0.60
N MET A 87 1.44 1.00 -1.61
CA MET A 87 2.49 1.22 -2.61
C MET A 87 2.12 2.38 -3.54
N LEU A 88 3.13 2.93 -4.22
CA LEU A 88 2.99 4.15 -5.00
C LEU A 88 1.88 4.06 -6.07
N PRO A 89 1.79 3.00 -6.90
CA PRO A 89 0.71 2.83 -7.87
C PRO A 89 -0.70 2.85 -7.25
N ALA A 90 -0.93 2.09 -6.18
CA ALA A 90 -2.19 2.11 -5.45
C ALA A 90 -2.51 3.49 -4.86
N ARG A 91 -1.50 4.23 -4.36
CA ARG A 91 -1.67 5.64 -3.96
C ARG A 91 -2.07 6.54 -5.14
N GLY A 92 -1.58 6.26 -6.34
CA GLY A 92 -1.95 6.97 -7.56
C GLY A 92 -3.43 6.79 -7.88
N GLY A 93 -3.93 5.55 -7.82
CA GLY A 93 -5.35 5.25 -7.97
C GLY A 93 -6.19 5.95 -6.90
N MET A 94 -5.78 5.83 -5.63
CA MET A 94 -6.43 6.51 -4.50
C MET A 94 -6.50 8.03 -4.71
N ARG A 95 -5.43 8.68 -5.16
CA ARG A 95 -5.43 10.13 -5.49
C ARG A 95 -6.45 10.47 -6.58
N GLY A 96 -6.56 9.65 -7.61
CA GLY A 96 -7.56 9.84 -8.68
C GLY A 96 -8.99 9.80 -8.16
N ILE A 97 -9.32 8.82 -7.31
CA ILE A 97 -10.66 8.72 -6.68
C ILE A 97 -10.91 9.86 -5.70
N VAL A 98 -9.94 10.20 -4.86
CA VAL A 98 -10.06 11.32 -3.91
C VAL A 98 -10.32 12.63 -4.66
N LEU A 99 -9.63 12.86 -5.78
CA LEU A 99 -9.86 14.04 -6.60
C LEU A 99 -11.28 14.05 -7.18
N TRP A 100 -11.78 12.90 -7.66
CA TRP A 100 -13.16 12.80 -8.14
C TRP A 100 -14.19 13.24 -7.09
N LEU A 101 -14.03 12.73 -5.86
CA LEU A 101 -14.91 13.09 -4.75
C LEU A 101 -14.76 14.56 -4.34
N ARG A 102 -13.53 15.11 -4.36
CA ARG A 102 -13.29 16.54 -4.09
C ARG A 102 -13.95 17.43 -5.13
N THR A 103 -13.85 17.09 -6.40
CA THR A 103 -14.51 17.82 -7.48
C THR A 103 -16.02 17.84 -7.25
N ALA A 104 -16.64 16.71 -6.87
CA ALA A 104 -18.06 16.69 -6.53
C ALA A 104 -18.39 17.63 -5.35
N LEU A 105 -17.56 17.63 -4.29
CA LEU A 105 -17.72 18.54 -3.16
C LEU A 105 -17.59 20.02 -3.54
N GLU A 106 -16.59 20.37 -4.36
CA GLU A 106 -16.37 21.74 -4.83
C GLU A 106 -17.56 22.27 -5.63
N HIS A 107 -18.19 21.41 -6.43
CA HIS A 107 -19.36 21.77 -7.24
C HIS A 107 -20.64 21.95 -6.42
N LEU A 108 -20.71 21.44 -5.18
CA LEU A 108 -21.84 21.69 -4.29
C LEU A 108 -21.92 23.16 -3.84
N GLY A 109 -20.78 23.88 -3.87
CA GLY A 109 -20.67 25.27 -3.44
C GLY A 109 -20.92 25.50 -1.94
N ASP A 110 -20.92 26.78 -1.53
CA ASP A 110 -21.00 27.19 -0.11
C ASP A 110 -22.32 26.86 0.59
N ASN A 111 -23.36 26.48 -0.17
CA ASN A 111 -24.73 26.30 0.33
C ASN A 111 -25.03 24.88 0.85
N LEU A 112 -24.12 23.92 0.69
CA LEU A 112 -24.31 22.53 1.13
C LEU A 112 -23.18 22.06 2.07
N LYS A 113 -22.96 22.85 3.15
CA LYS A 113 -21.99 22.68 4.26
C LYS A 113 -22.05 21.35 5.04
N GLY A 114 -22.77 20.36 4.52
CA GLY A 114 -22.94 19.07 5.17
C GLY A 114 -21.86 18.06 4.81
N TRP A 115 -21.25 18.11 3.63
CA TRP A 115 -20.40 17.01 3.17
C TRP A 115 -18.91 17.30 3.36
N SER A 116 -18.15 16.29 3.77
CA SER A 116 -16.70 16.39 3.94
C SER A 116 -16.01 15.07 3.62
N LEU A 117 -14.74 15.17 3.21
CA LEU A 117 -13.83 14.02 3.16
C LEU A 117 -13.11 13.89 4.48
N VAL A 118 -13.12 12.68 5.03
CA VAL A 118 -12.41 12.31 6.25
C VAL A 118 -11.43 11.19 5.94
N GLN A 119 -10.31 11.17 6.64
CA GLN A 119 -9.26 10.16 6.47
C GLN A 119 -8.88 9.61 7.83
N ASN A 120 -8.66 8.30 7.91
CA ASN A 120 -8.20 7.60 9.10
C ASN A 120 -9.06 7.79 10.37
N LYS A 121 -10.28 8.33 10.23
CA LYS A 121 -11.22 8.49 11.34
C LYS A 121 -11.72 7.10 11.78
N PRO A 122 -11.68 6.74 13.06
CA PRO A 122 -12.20 5.47 13.55
C PRO A 122 -13.72 5.39 13.43
N TYR A 123 -14.22 4.22 13.04
CA TYR A 123 -15.62 3.86 13.09
C TYR A 123 -15.77 2.49 13.70
N MET A 124 -16.52 2.42 14.79
CA MET A 124 -16.93 1.15 15.38
C MET A 124 -18.08 0.57 14.56
N LEU A 125 -17.96 -0.69 14.20
CA LEU A 125 -18.96 -1.43 13.45
C LEU A 125 -19.99 -2.07 14.41
N THR A 126 -21.13 -2.46 13.85
CA THR A 126 -22.30 -2.99 14.56
C THR A 126 -22.77 -4.33 13.97
N GLY A 127 -23.71 -5.01 14.64
CA GLY A 127 -24.32 -6.24 14.13
C GLY A 127 -23.34 -7.41 14.14
N ASN A 128 -23.24 -8.16 13.03
CA ASN A 128 -22.30 -9.29 12.90
C ASN A 128 -20.82 -8.90 13.01
N TYR A 129 -20.53 -7.59 13.01
CA TYR A 129 -19.20 -6.99 13.06
C TYR A 129 -19.02 -6.12 14.30
N GLU A 130 -19.87 -6.31 15.33
CA GLU A 130 -19.88 -5.50 16.53
C GLU A 130 -18.50 -5.39 17.21
N GLY A 131 -18.14 -4.16 17.59
CA GLY A 131 -16.89 -3.85 18.28
C GLY A 131 -15.65 -3.81 17.38
N ILE A 132 -15.74 -4.23 16.11
CA ILE A 132 -14.63 -4.02 15.15
C ILE A 132 -14.49 -2.51 14.92
N VAL A 133 -13.27 -1.98 15.10
CA VAL A 133 -12.99 -0.57 14.83
C VAL A 133 -12.19 -0.45 13.55
N LYS A 134 -12.77 0.19 12.53
CA LYS A 134 -12.16 0.36 11.21
C LYS A 134 -11.83 1.80 10.90
N ARG A 135 -10.76 2.00 10.12
CA ARG A 135 -10.36 3.32 9.60
C ARG A 135 -10.35 3.34 8.07
N PRO A 136 -11.17 4.15 7.40
CA PRO A 136 -11.10 4.25 5.96
C PRO A 136 -9.85 5.05 5.55
N GLN A 137 -9.18 4.65 4.46
CA GLN A 137 -8.11 5.45 3.87
C GLN A 137 -8.65 6.83 3.43
N THR A 138 -9.89 6.86 2.95
CA THR A 138 -10.69 8.08 2.73
C THR A 138 -12.16 7.71 2.79
N ALA A 139 -13.00 8.61 3.27
CA ALA A 139 -14.44 8.44 3.22
C ALA A 139 -15.16 9.78 3.03
N LEU A 140 -16.34 9.73 2.42
CA LEU A 140 -17.26 10.86 2.26
C LEU A 140 -18.37 10.75 3.31
N ILE A 141 -18.52 11.78 4.13
CA ILE A 141 -19.48 11.80 5.24
C ILE A 141 -20.29 13.11 5.26
N LYS A 142 -21.55 13.01 5.68
CA LYS A 142 -22.46 14.14 5.89
C LYS A 142 -22.45 14.56 7.37
N ALA A 143 -22.59 15.85 7.68
CA ALA A 143 -22.25 16.49 8.95
C ALA A 143 -23.05 16.02 10.19
N ASN A 144 -24.06 15.18 10.00
CA ASN A 144 -24.90 14.63 11.06
C ASN A 144 -24.98 13.10 11.00
N LYS A 145 -24.03 12.46 10.31
CA LYS A 145 -23.96 11.02 10.18
C LYS A 145 -22.87 10.44 11.07
N SER A 146 -23.18 9.29 11.66
CA SER A 146 -22.24 8.58 12.53
C SER A 146 -21.23 7.78 11.70
N TRP A 147 -21.65 7.30 10.53
CA TRP A 147 -20.80 6.59 9.57
C TRP A 147 -20.73 7.34 8.24
N PRO A 148 -19.68 7.09 7.43
CA PRO A 148 -19.59 7.66 6.09
C PRO A 148 -20.61 7.02 5.15
N SER A 149 -20.99 7.76 4.11
CA SER A 149 -21.87 7.23 3.05
C SER A 149 -21.09 6.51 1.96
N VAL A 150 -19.86 6.99 1.69
CA VAL A 150 -18.92 6.37 0.75
C VAL A 150 -17.60 6.11 1.44
N VAL A 151 -17.07 4.89 1.33
CA VAL A 151 -15.74 4.53 1.81
C VAL A 151 -14.85 4.24 0.62
N VAL A 152 -13.61 4.71 0.65
CA VAL A 152 -12.58 4.39 -0.34
C VAL A 152 -11.50 3.55 0.33
N TYR A 153 -11.27 2.39 -0.26
CA TYR A 153 -10.29 1.40 0.16
C TYR A 153 -9.34 1.12 -1.01
N ALA A 154 -8.04 1.09 -0.76
CA ALA A 154 -7.06 0.75 -1.78
C ALA A 154 -6.04 -0.20 -1.20
N GLU A 155 -5.58 -1.15 -2.02
CA GLU A 155 -4.64 -2.20 -1.64
C GLU A 155 -3.74 -2.62 -2.80
N THR A 156 -2.64 -3.30 -2.47
CA THR A 156 -1.63 -3.78 -3.43
C THR A 156 -1.45 -5.28 -3.24
N ASN A 157 -1.60 -6.06 -4.31
CA ASN A 157 -1.43 -7.52 -4.30
C ASN A 157 -2.25 -8.29 -3.23
N GLU A 158 -3.30 -7.69 -2.66
CA GLU A 158 -4.16 -8.32 -1.65
C GLU A 158 -5.05 -9.42 -2.27
N ALA A 159 -5.31 -10.48 -1.51
CA ALA A 159 -6.19 -11.56 -1.94
C ALA A 159 -7.65 -11.07 -2.06
N GLU A 160 -8.37 -11.54 -3.09
CA GLU A 160 -9.76 -11.15 -3.34
C GLU A 160 -10.68 -11.41 -2.14
N THR A 161 -10.44 -12.50 -1.41
CA THR A 161 -11.20 -12.89 -0.22
C THR A 161 -11.04 -11.89 0.94
N GLU A 162 -9.85 -11.35 1.13
CA GLU A 162 -9.55 -10.35 2.17
C GLU A 162 -10.23 -9.02 1.84
N VAL A 163 -10.12 -8.58 0.58
CA VAL A 163 -10.81 -7.40 0.06
C VAL A 163 -12.33 -7.54 0.24
N LEU A 164 -12.90 -8.68 -0.15
CA LEU A 164 -14.33 -8.93 -0.03
C LEU A 164 -14.79 -8.91 1.43
N ASN A 165 -14.04 -9.53 2.34
CA ASN A 165 -14.33 -9.48 3.77
C ASN A 165 -14.30 -8.04 4.30
N ASN A 166 -13.33 -7.24 3.87
CA ASN A 166 -13.24 -5.83 4.24
C ASN A 166 -14.46 -5.01 3.76
N VAL A 167 -14.86 -5.22 2.50
CA VAL A 167 -16.03 -4.57 1.91
C VAL A 167 -17.31 -4.94 2.66
N LYS A 168 -17.50 -6.21 2.99
CA LYS A 168 -18.67 -6.68 3.74
C LYS A 168 -18.75 -6.03 5.11
N GLN A 169 -17.64 -5.95 5.83
CA GLN A 169 -17.58 -5.26 7.12
C GLN A 169 -18.07 -3.82 7.02
N TRP A 170 -17.67 -3.08 5.99
CA TRP A 170 -18.17 -1.71 5.78
C TRP A 170 -19.65 -1.66 5.40
N LEU A 171 -20.08 -2.48 4.43
CA LEU A 171 -21.46 -2.45 3.92
C LEU A 171 -22.49 -2.94 4.95
N TYR A 172 -22.14 -3.93 5.76
CA TYR A 172 -23.06 -4.62 6.67
C TYR A 172 -22.83 -4.24 8.15
N GLY A 173 -21.63 -3.78 8.52
CA GLY A 173 -21.29 -3.33 9.86
C GLY A 173 -21.60 -1.86 10.17
N SER A 174 -22.25 -1.11 9.27
CA SER A 174 -22.48 0.34 9.41
C SER A 174 -23.95 0.73 9.54
N ASN A 175 -24.82 -0.19 9.99
CA ASN A 175 -26.27 0.00 10.08
C ASN A 175 -26.93 0.54 8.77
N GLY A 176 -26.32 0.23 7.62
CA GLY A 176 -26.81 0.67 6.30
C GLY A 176 -26.44 2.12 5.93
N GLU A 177 -25.64 2.82 6.73
CA GLU A 177 -25.17 4.16 6.41
C GLU A 177 -24.11 4.17 5.31
N VAL A 178 -23.19 3.20 5.31
CA VAL A 178 -22.26 3.01 4.17
C VAL A 178 -23.03 2.36 3.03
N GLN A 179 -23.21 3.13 1.96
CA GLN A 179 -23.98 2.75 0.80
C GLN A 179 -23.11 2.37 -0.39
N LEU A 180 -21.85 2.85 -0.40
CA LEU A 180 -20.87 2.57 -1.45
C LEU A 180 -19.48 2.36 -0.84
N VAL A 181 -18.81 1.29 -1.24
CA VAL A 181 -17.39 1.06 -1.02
C VAL A 181 -16.69 1.06 -2.37
N ILE A 182 -15.78 2.02 -2.57
CA ILE A 182 -14.91 2.11 -3.74
C ILE A 182 -13.62 1.38 -3.39
N VAL A 183 -13.36 0.27 -4.08
CA VAL A 183 -12.15 -0.54 -3.89
C VAL A 183 -11.21 -0.31 -5.05
N ILE A 184 -9.94 -0.10 -4.75
CA ILE A 184 -8.86 -0.01 -5.73
C ILE A 184 -7.86 -1.11 -5.43
N ILE A 185 -7.78 -2.14 -6.27
CA ILE A 185 -6.68 -3.12 -6.17
C ILE A 185 -5.67 -2.79 -7.25
N THR A 186 -4.40 -2.71 -6.84
CA THR A 186 -3.30 -2.64 -7.80
C THR A 186 -2.50 -3.93 -7.72
N GLN A 187 -2.37 -4.59 -8.87
CA GLN A 187 -1.52 -5.75 -9.05
C GLN A 187 -0.20 -5.27 -9.63
N GLU A 188 0.87 -5.47 -8.88
CA GLU A 188 2.24 -5.15 -9.27
C GLU A 188 3.04 -6.46 -9.39
N PRO A 189 3.89 -6.60 -10.42
CA PRO A 189 4.77 -7.73 -10.53
C PRO A 189 5.79 -7.72 -9.39
N ASP A 190 6.21 -8.90 -8.94
CA ASP A 190 7.31 -9.02 -7.99
C ASP A 190 8.58 -8.39 -8.55
N ILE A 191 9.40 -7.83 -7.67
CA ILE A 191 10.71 -7.29 -8.05
C ILE A 191 11.56 -8.48 -8.52
N PRO A 192 12.10 -8.45 -9.75
CA PRO A 192 13.00 -9.51 -10.19
C PRO A 192 14.22 -9.55 -9.26
N PRO A 193 14.72 -10.75 -8.92
CA PRO A 193 15.88 -10.88 -8.06
C PRO A 193 17.07 -10.10 -8.63
N LEU A 194 17.86 -9.51 -7.74
CA LEU A 194 19.14 -8.86 -8.09
C LEU A 194 20.14 -9.88 -8.64
N GLU A 195 20.06 -11.12 -8.15
CA GLU A 195 20.80 -12.25 -8.66
C GLU A 195 20.20 -12.70 -9.99
N GLY A 196 20.76 -12.21 -11.10
CA GLY A 196 20.32 -12.61 -12.42
C GLY A 196 20.96 -11.86 -13.58
N SER A 197 20.84 -12.47 -14.76
CA SER A 197 21.45 -12.02 -16.03
C SER A 197 21.08 -10.62 -16.48
N TRP A 198 20.08 -9.99 -15.85
CA TRP A 198 19.58 -8.71 -16.29
C TRP A 198 20.50 -7.53 -15.92
N LEU A 199 21.26 -7.65 -14.81
CA LEU A 199 22.38 -6.77 -14.45
C LEU A 199 23.72 -7.22 -15.07
N GLU A 200 23.81 -8.47 -15.57
CA GLU A 200 25.01 -8.97 -16.24
C GLU A 200 25.30 -8.16 -17.51
N GLY A 201 26.54 -7.63 -17.58
CA GLY A 201 27.01 -6.76 -18.65
C GLY A 201 27.04 -5.27 -18.29
N LEU A 202 26.51 -4.87 -17.12
CA LEU A 202 26.74 -3.53 -16.59
C LEU A 202 28.21 -3.38 -16.16
N ASP A 203 29.00 -2.63 -16.92
CA ASP A 203 30.37 -2.32 -16.51
C ASP A 203 30.36 -1.24 -15.41
N PHE A 204 30.39 -1.72 -14.17
CA PHE A 204 30.35 -0.88 -12.96
C PHE A 204 31.40 0.22 -12.92
N ARG A 205 32.49 0.09 -13.68
CA ARG A 205 33.55 1.11 -13.78
C ARG A 205 33.12 2.38 -14.49
N LEU A 206 32.05 2.34 -15.27
CA LEU A 206 31.56 3.48 -16.03
C LEU A 206 30.81 4.52 -15.19
N TRP A 207 30.49 4.21 -13.93
CA TRP A 207 29.72 5.10 -13.05
C TRP A 207 30.55 5.61 -11.88
N HIS A 208 30.40 6.90 -11.58
CA HIS A 208 31.13 7.62 -10.54
C HIS A 208 30.35 7.75 -9.23
N ASN A 209 29.03 7.52 -9.25
CA ASN A 209 28.17 7.57 -8.06
C ASN A 209 26.91 6.71 -8.28
N PRO A 210 26.18 6.35 -7.20
CA PRO A 210 24.97 5.54 -7.29
C PRO A 210 23.82 6.22 -8.05
N TYR A 211 23.78 7.56 -8.14
CA TYR A 211 22.72 8.26 -8.88
C TYR A 211 22.80 8.03 -10.39
N GLN A 212 24.02 8.02 -10.96
CA GLN A 212 24.23 7.70 -12.37
C GLN A 212 23.84 6.25 -12.69
N LEU A 213 24.14 5.32 -11.77
CA LEU A 213 23.71 3.93 -11.89
C LEU A 213 22.18 3.81 -11.80
N ALA A 214 21.55 4.53 -10.87
CA ALA A 214 20.08 4.57 -10.74
C ALA A 214 19.39 5.11 -11.99
N GLU A 215 19.92 6.17 -12.60
CA GLU A 215 19.40 6.71 -13.86
C GLU A 215 19.53 5.69 -15.00
N HIS A 216 20.65 4.97 -15.06
CA HIS A 216 20.86 3.93 -16.05
C HIS A 216 19.90 2.76 -15.86
N ILE A 217 19.74 2.24 -14.64
CA ILE A 217 18.77 1.18 -14.31
C ILE A 217 17.35 1.64 -14.64
N TYR A 218 16.97 2.85 -14.24
CA TYR A 218 15.67 3.43 -14.59
C TYR A 218 15.44 3.46 -16.10
N ASN A 219 16.45 3.84 -16.88
CA ASN A 219 16.36 3.85 -18.34
C ASN A 219 16.25 2.44 -18.93
N ILE A 220 16.95 1.44 -18.38
CA ILE A 220 16.80 0.03 -18.78
C ILE A 220 15.37 -0.45 -18.50
N GLU A 221 14.87 -0.21 -17.29
CA GLU A 221 13.51 -0.61 -16.88
C GLU A 221 12.43 0.11 -17.71
N LYS A 222 12.71 1.33 -18.17
CA LYS A 222 11.78 2.12 -18.98
C LYS A 222 11.83 1.81 -20.48
N ASN A 223 13.00 1.51 -21.05
CA ASN A 223 13.24 1.58 -22.50
C ASN A 223 13.33 0.23 -23.22
N LYS A 224 12.51 -0.77 -22.85
CA LYS A 224 12.32 -2.02 -23.61
C LYS A 224 13.54 -2.95 -23.77
N GLU A 225 14.74 -2.53 -23.40
CA GLU A 225 15.95 -3.31 -23.70
C GLU A 225 15.93 -4.71 -23.07
N ARG A 226 15.16 -4.92 -21.99
CA ARG A 226 14.87 -6.24 -21.41
C ARG A 226 13.42 -6.34 -20.88
N PRO A 227 12.48 -6.92 -21.66
CA PRO A 227 11.05 -7.07 -21.27
C PRO A 227 10.83 -7.89 -19.99
N THR A 228 11.77 -8.74 -19.63
CA THR A 228 11.71 -9.65 -18.47
C THR A 228 11.73 -8.94 -17.11
N ILE A 229 12.18 -7.69 -17.03
CA ILE A 229 12.22 -6.89 -15.78
C ILE A 229 10.88 -6.16 -15.56
N VAL A 230 10.09 -6.03 -16.63
CA VAL A 230 9.08 -4.99 -16.79
C VAL A 230 7.70 -5.64 -16.93
N GLY A 231 7.13 -6.06 -15.80
CA GLY A 231 5.79 -6.65 -15.77
C GLY A 231 4.68 -5.63 -16.04
N GLN A 232 3.45 -6.14 -16.23
CA GLN A 232 2.26 -5.31 -16.37
C GLN A 232 1.74 -4.91 -14.99
N ILE A 233 1.54 -3.61 -14.77
CA ILE A 233 0.80 -3.12 -13.60
C ILE A 233 -0.66 -2.97 -13.98
N THR A 234 -1.54 -3.62 -13.21
CA THR A 234 -2.99 -3.51 -13.40
C THR A 234 -3.62 -2.86 -12.20
N SER A 235 -4.40 -1.80 -12.41
CA SER A 235 -5.19 -1.16 -11.36
C SER A 235 -6.67 -1.30 -11.69
N THR A 236 -7.42 -1.95 -10.80
CA THR A 236 -8.85 -2.17 -10.95
C THR A 236 -9.61 -1.39 -9.90
N VAL A 237 -10.72 -0.77 -10.32
CA VAL A 237 -11.68 -0.11 -9.45
C VAL A 237 -12.95 -0.94 -9.41
N TRP A 238 -13.40 -1.31 -8.21
CA TRP A 238 -14.75 -1.82 -7.99
C TRP A 238 -15.59 -0.79 -7.25
N LEU A 239 -16.85 -0.70 -7.67
CA LEU A 239 -17.88 0.06 -6.97
C LEU A 239 -18.85 -0.95 -6.36
N LEU A 240 -18.78 -1.12 -5.04
CA LEU A 240 -19.46 -2.18 -4.32
C LEU A 240 -20.53 -1.60 -3.40
N ALA A 241 -21.72 -2.16 -3.49
CA ALA A 241 -22.87 -1.82 -2.67
C ALA A 241 -23.65 -3.10 -2.36
N ARG A 242 -24.56 -3.05 -1.38
CA ARG A 242 -25.35 -4.24 -0.99
C ARG A 242 -26.11 -4.90 -2.14
N LYS A 243 -26.39 -4.14 -3.22
CA LYS A 243 -27.10 -4.64 -4.40
C LYS A 243 -26.26 -5.54 -5.32
N ASN A 244 -24.94 -5.43 -5.28
CA ASN A 244 -24.02 -6.21 -6.12
C ASN A 244 -22.97 -6.97 -5.32
N CYS A 245 -22.93 -6.79 -3.99
CA CYS A 245 -22.07 -7.50 -3.06
C CYS A 245 -22.91 -7.92 -1.86
N HIS A 246 -23.42 -9.15 -1.87
CA HIS A 246 -24.21 -9.71 -0.78
C HIS A 246 -23.32 -10.10 0.42
N GLU A 247 -23.92 -10.20 1.62
CA GLU A 247 -23.19 -10.53 2.86
C GLU A 247 -22.61 -11.95 2.81
N ASP A 248 -23.26 -12.86 2.11
CA ASP A 248 -22.87 -14.25 1.88
C ASP A 248 -22.02 -14.45 0.61
N ALA A 249 -21.72 -13.38 -0.14
CA ALA A 249 -20.95 -13.49 -1.39
C ALA A 249 -19.57 -14.11 -1.15
N GLU A 250 -19.16 -15.11 -1.94
CA GLU A 250 -17.85 -15.75 -1.77
C GLU A 250 -16.75 -15.10 -2.63
N ARG A 251 -17.15 -14.26 -3.58
CA ARG A 251 -16.26 -13.59 -4.56
C ARG A 251 -16.72 -12.17 -4.85
N LEU A 252 -15.80 -11.34 -5.33
CA LEU A 252 -16.14 -10.03 -5.88
C LEU A 252 -16.98 -10.19 -7.16
N PRO A 253 -17.72 -9.14 -7.57
CA PRO A 253 -18.39 -9.14 -8.87
C PRO A 253 -17.40 -9.45 -10.00
N SER A 254 -17.86 -10.26 -10.96
CA SER A 254 -17.03 -10.78 -12.07
C SER A 254 -16.41 -9.72 -12.97
N SER A 255 -16.93 -8.50 -12.95
CA SER A 255 -16.40 -7.38 -13.74
C SER A 255 -16.15 -6.17 -12.84
N PRO A 256 -14.91 -5.66 -12.77
CA PRO A 256 -14.63 -4.38 -12.11
C PRO A 256 -15.35 -3.25 -12.84
N PHE A 257 -15.59 -2.14 -12.14
CA PHE A 257 -16.15 -0.94 -12.77
C PHE A 257 -15.18 -0.36 -13.82
N TYR A 258 -13.90 -0.33 -13.49
CA TYR A 258 -12.87 0.17 -14.39
C TYR A 258 -11.57 -0.60 -14.20
N THR A 259 -10.87 -0.86 -15.30
CA THR A 259 -9.55 -1.47 -15.32
C THR A 259 -8.59 -0.59 -16.08
N PHE A 260 -7.48 -0.24 -15.43
CA PHE A 260 -6.33 0.40 -16.05
C PHE A 260 -5.18 -0.60 -16.12
N LYS A 261 -4.62 -0.76 -17.32
CA LYS A 261 -3.43 -1.57 -17.59
C LYS A 261 -2.30 -0.66 -18.04
N CYS A 262 -1.20 -0.74 -17.33
CA CYS A 262 0.05 -0.08 -17.65
C CYS A 262 1.05 -1.16 -18.07
N ASP A 263 1.22 -1.33 -19.39
CA ASP A 263 2.32 -2.11 -19.91
C ASP A 263 3.55 -1.21 -19.97
N LEU A 264 4.42 -1.41 -18.98
CA LEU A 264 5.65 -0.65 -18.84
C LEU A 264 6.63 -0.91 -19.99
N SER A 265 6.52 -2.04 -20.69
CA SER A 265 7.35 -2.35 -21.85
C SER A 265 6.86 -1.59 -23.09
N GLN A 266 5.55 -1.42 -23.27
CA GLN A 266 5.03 -0.88 -24.53
C GLN A 266 4.85 0.64 -24.54
N ALA A 267 5.04 1.32 -23.40
CA ALA A 267 4.59 2.70 -23.19
C ALA A 267 3.11 2.91 -23.59
N LEU A 268 2.35 1.81 -23.64
CA LEU A 268 0.94 1.77 -23.98
C LEU A 268 0.17 1.62 -22.68
N TYR A 269 -0.78 2.53 -22.50
CA TYR A 269 -1.68 2.56 -21.36
C TYR A 269 -3.08 2.33 -21.89
N GLN A 270 -3.77 1.35 -21.33
CA GLN A 270 -5.12 1.00 -21.76
C GLN A 270 -6.05 1.07 -20.57
N GLY A 271 -7.08 1.91 -20.69
CA GLY A 271 -8.19 1.99 -19.75
C GLY A 271 -9.43 1.39 -20.37
N SER A 272 -10.15 0.54 -19.63
CA SER A 272 -11.43 -0.01 -20.05
C SER A 272 -12.44 0.06 -18.91
N ALA A 273 -13.53 0.78 -19.14
CA ALA A 273 -14.71 0.73 -18.27
C ALA A 273 -15.53 -0.54 -18.56
N SER A 274 -16.28 -1.00 -17.57
CA SER A 274 -17.17 -2.13 -17.76
C SER A 274 -18.37 -1.77 -18.61
N ASN A 275 -18.61 -2.56 -19.65
CA ASN A 275 -19.80 -2.46 -20.49
C ASN A 275 -21.05 -3.06 -19.83
N THR A 276 -20.90 -3.77 -18.70
CA THR A 276 -21.97 -4.45 -17.98
C THR A 276 -22.35 -3.74 -16.67
N PHE A 277 -21.80 -2.55 -16.42
CA PHE A 277 -22.06 -1.80 -15.20
C PHE A 277 -23.49 -1.26 -15.17
N THR A 278 -24.25 -1.63 -14.13
CA THR A 278 -25.68 -1.29 -13.96
C THR A 278 -25.91 -0.15 -12.95
N GLY A 279 -24.88 0.68 -12.72
CA GLY A 279 -24.88 1.71 -11.68
C GLY A 279 -24.76 1.11 -10.27
N VAL A 280 -24.61 1.94 -9.24
CA VAL A 280 -24.66 1.67 -7.79
C VAL A 280 -25.16 2.93 -7.07
N PRO A 281 -25.47 2.91 -5.76
CA PRO A 281 -25.68 4.16 -5.03
C PRO A 281 -24.56 5.17 -5.35
N TYR A 282 -24.95 6.42 -5.56
CA TYR A 282 -24.10 7.52 -6.02
C TYR A 282 -23.52 7.42 -7.43
N VAL A 283 -23.50 6.28 -8.13
CA VAL A 283 -22.90 6.20 -9.47
C VAL A 283 -23.87 5.62 -10.49
N ASP A 284 -24.20 6.37 -11.52
CA ASP A 284 -25.14 5.92 -12.55
C ASP A 284 -24.49 5.06 -13.64
N THR A 285 -25.31 4.54 -14.57
CA THR A 285 -24.85 3.73 -15.72
C THR A 285 -24.00 4.50 -16.72
N HIS A 286 -23.96 5.83 -16.66
CA HIS A 286 -23.13 6.69 -17.49
C HIS A 286 -21.82 7.09 -16.79
N HIS A 287 -21.52 6.45 -15.65
CA HIS A 287 -20.31 6.67 -14.86
C HIS A 287 -20.24 8.06 -14.21
N TYR A 288 -21.38 8.70 -13.93
CA TYR A 288 -21.44 9.95 -13.16
C TYR A 288 -21.60 9.65 -11.68
N PHE A 289 -20.80 10.31 -10.84
CA PHE A 289 -21.00 10.37 -9.40
C PHE A 289 -21.99 11.49 -9.07
N HIS A 290 -23.11 11.11 -8.49
CA HIS A 290 -24.20 11.98 -8.07
C HIS A 290 -24.11 12.23 -6.58
N LEU A 291 -23.99 13.48 -6.20
CA LEU A 291 -24.02 13.93 -4.81
C LEU A 291 -25.01 15.09 -4.71
N GLU A 292 -26.14 14.87 -4.04
CA GLU A 292 -27.25 15.83 -3.99
C GLU A 292 -27.69 16.24 -5.42
N ASN A 293 -27.57 17.51 -5.79
CA ASN A 293 -27.90 18.05 -7.11
C ASN A 293 -26.70 18.17 -8.07
N VAL A 294 -25.54 17.62 -7.69
CA VAL A 294 -24.30 17.65 -8.49
C VAL A 294 -24.05 16.29 -9.12
N ALA A 295 -23.63 16.28 -10.38
CA ALA A 295 -23.18 15.10 -11.09
C ALA A 295 -21.79 15.34 -11.69
N VAL A 296 -20.81 14.51 -11.35
CA VAL A 296 -19.42 14.61 -11.84
C VAL A 296 -19.02 13.32 -12.54
N PRO A 297 -18.59 13.35 -13.82
CA PRO A 297 -18.18 12.14 -14.53
C PRO A 297 -16.93 11.52 -13.89
N PHE A 298 -16.79 10.19 -13.96
CA PHE A 298 -15.58 9.51 -13.54
C PHE A 298 -14.36 10.06 -14.29
N PRO A 299 -13.28 10.49 -13.61
CA PRO A 299 -12.19 11.20 -14.24
C PRO A 299 -11.18 10.22 -14.84
N PHE A 300 -11.56 9.49 -15.88
CA PHE A 300 -10.74 8.44 -16.51
C PHE A 300 -9.30 8.92 -16.81
N HIS A 301 -9.16 10.09 -17.44
CA HIS A 301 -7.85 10.65 -17.77
C HIS A 301 -7.03 10.96 -16.52
N THR A 302 -7.62 11.66 -15.55
CA THR A 302 -6.90 12.07 -14.33
C THR A 302 -6.54 10.89 -13.44
N TYR A 303 -7.40 9.86 -13.38
CA TYR A 303 -7.12 8.60 -12.71
C TYR A 303 -5.93 7.89 -13.34
N ASN A 304 -5.94 7.74 -14.68
CA ASN A 304 -4.86 7.13 -15.44
C ASN A 304 -3.53 7.88 -15.26
N ASP A 305 -3.57 9.22 -15.35
CA ASP A 305 -2.37 10.05 -15.17
C ASP A 305 -1.81 9.95 -13.75
N SER A 306 -2.68 9.86 -12.74
CA SER A 306 -2.26 9.71 -11.35
C SER A 306 -1.57 8.38 -11.11
N ILE A 307 -2.12 7.27 -11.64
CA ILE A 307 -1.46 5.96 -11.57
C ILE A 307 -0.16 5.97 -12.35
N LYS A 308 -0.17 6.45 -13.60
CA LYS A 308 1.03 6.51 -14.45
C LYS A 308 2.17 7.25 -13.75
N ARG A 309 1.89 8.42 -13.18
CA ARG A 309 2.90 9.21 -12.46
C ARG A 309 3.45 8.45 -11.25
N SER A 310 2.56 7.81 -10.49
CA SER A 310 2.93 6.95 -9.34
C SER A 310 3.76 5.73 -9.74
N VAL A 311 3.43 5.10 -10.88
CA VAL A 311 4.17 3.97 -11.44
C VAL A 311 5.57 4.40 -11.85
N MET A 312 5.71 5.53 -12.57
CA MET A 312 7.03 6.06 -12.93
C MET A 312 7.88 6.41 -11.70
N GLN A 313 7.25 6.94 -10.64
CA GLN A 313 7.93 7.18 -9.37
C GLN A 313 8.39 5.87 -8.71
N SER A 314 7.53 4.83 -8.72
CA SER A 314 7.86 3.51 -8.17
C SER A 314 9.10 2.90 -8.84
N ILE A 315 9.16 2.95 -10.17
CA ILE A 315 10.31 2.50 -10.97
C ILE A 315 11.57 3.30 -10.62
N GLN A 316 11.45 4.63 -10.49
CA GLN A 316 12.58 5.47 -10.14
C GLN A 316 13.11 5.17 -8.72
N ASP A 317 12.22 4.97 -7.76
CA ASP A 317 12.60 4.66 -6.38
C ASP A 317 13.21 3.26 -6.28
N ARG A 318 12.66 2.28 -7.01
CA ARG A 318 13.25 0.94 -7.15
C ARG A 318 14.65 1.01 -7.74
N ALA A 319 14.82 1.72 -8.86
CA ALA A 319 16.12 1.86 -9.52
C ALA A 319 17.19 2.48 -8.59
N LYS A 320 16.80 3.44 -7.74
CA LYS A 320 17.69 4.00 -6.71
C LYS A 320 18.08 2.96 -5.66
N THR A 321 17.12 2.20 -5.14
CA THR A 321 17.40 1.14 -4.14
C THR A 321 18.38 0.12 -4.71
N ILE A 322 18.12 -0.39 -5.91
CA ILE A 322 19.00 -1.33 -6.61
C ILE A 322 20.39 -0.73 -6.80
N ALA A 323 20.46 0.52 -7.28
CA ALA A 323 21.74 1.18 -7.50
C ALA A 323 22.56 1.36 -6.23
N ILE A 324 21.91 1.68 -5.09
CA ILE A 324 22.59 1.81 -3.79
C ILE A 324 23.16 0.46 -3.35
N GLU A 325 22.36 -0.60 -3.44
CA GLU A 325 22.76 -1.95 -3.04
C GLU A 325 23.96 -2.43 -3.87
N VAL A 326 23.84 -2.36 -5.20
CA VAL A 326 24.92 -2.73 -6.14
C VAL A 326 26.15 -1.84 -5.95
N TRP A 327 25.98 -0.56 -5.65
CA TRP A 327 27.09 0.36 -5.40
C TRP A 327 27.83 0.02 -4.10
N ASN A 328 27.10 -0.29 -3.03
CA ASN A 328 27.68 -0.70 -1.75
C ASN A 328 28.47 -2.00 -1.90
N ASP A 329 27.92 -2.97 -2.64
CA ASP A 329 28.63 -4.20 -2.98
C ASP A 329 29.94 -3.95 -3.72
N ARG A 330 29.92 -3.03 -4.69
CA ARG A 330 31.13 -2.62 -5.41
C ARG A 330 32.16 -1.95 -4.50
N GLN A 331 31.74 -1.01 -3.66
CA GLN A 331 32.66 -0.31 -2.75
C GLN A 331 33.33 -1.30 -1.80
N PHE A 332 32.58 -2.30 -1.32
CA PHE A 332 33.10 -3.39 -0.53
C PHE A 332 34.19 -4.19 -1.29
N VAL A 333 33.93 -4.62 -2.53
CA VAL A 333 34.92 -5.35 -3.36
C VAL A 333 36.17 -4.51 -3.62
N ILE A 334 36.03 -3.24 -4.03
CA ILE A 334 37.17 -2.33 -4.27
C ILE A 334 38.02 -2.19 -3.01
N TRP A 335 37.37 -2.10 -1.86
CA TRP A 335 38.05 -1.96 -0.58
C TRP A 335 38.79 -3.25 -0.19
N GLN A 336 38.17 -4.43 -0.36
CA GLN A 336 38.85 -5.72 -0.18
C GLN A 336 40.08 -5.84 -1.09
N GLU A 337 39.99 -5.46 -2.37
CA GLU A 337 41.14 -5.45 -3.28
C GLU A 337 42.26 -4.52 -2.80
N LYS A 338 41.91 -3.34 -2.24
CA LYS A 338 42.89 -2.41 -1.68
C LYS A 338 43.58 -2.98 -0.44
N LEU A 339 42.85 -3.68 0.44
CA LEU A 339 43.43 -4.36 1.59
C LEU A 339 44.39 -5.47 1.17
N ILE A 340 43.99 -6.30 0.22
CA ILE A 340 44.85 -7.35 -0.33
C ILE A 340 46.13 -6.75 -0.91
N LYS A 341 46.02 -5.66 -1.70
CA LYS A 341 47.18 -4.94 -2.24
C LYS A 341 48.06 -4.29 -1.17
N ALA A 342 47.48 -3.92 -0.03
CA ALA A 342 48.20 -3.39 1.12
C ALA A 342 48.86 -4.49 1.99
N GLY A 343 48.72 -5.76 1.62
CA GLY A 343 49.38 -6.89 2.28
C GLY A 343 48.55 -7.58 3.37
N PHE A 344 47.27 -7.24 3.51
CA PHE A 344 46.34 -7.96 4.40
C PHE A 344 45.95 -9.29 3.76
N GLY A 345 45.99 -10.38 4.53
CA GLY A 345 45.65 -11.71 4.06
C GLY A 345 44.13 -11.97 4.04
N PRO A 346 43.65 -13.04 3.39
CA PRO A 346 42.23 -13.40 3.36
C PRO A 346 41.61 -13.56 4.76
N GLN A 347 42.43 -13.86 5.77
CA GLN A 347 42.03 -14.10 7.15
C GLN A 347 41.88 -12.80 7.95
N ASP A 348 42.35 -11.68 7.38
CA ASP A 348 42.16 -10.32 7.87
C ASP A 348 40.95 -9.64 7.19
N LEU A 349 40.29 -10.33 6.25
CA LEU A 349 39.12 -9.85 5.54
C LEU A 349 37.85 -10.28 6.27
N TRP A 350 36.93 -9.35 6.38
CA TRP A 350 35.66 -9.54 7.06
C TRP A 350 34.73 -10.44 6.25
N GLU A 351 34.22 -11.50 6.89
CA GLU A 351 33.42 -12.55 6.22
C GLU A 351 31.91 -12.43 6.50
N THR A 352 31.48 -11.63 7.48
CA THR A 352 30.07 -11.58 7.90
C THR A 352 29.31 -10.34 7.38
N PRO A 353 27.98 -10.44 7.18
CA PRO A 353 27.13 -9.30 6.84
C PRO A 353 27.17 -8.17 7.89
N GLU A 354 27.33 -8.48 9.18
CA GLU A 354 27.45 -7.46 10.24
C GLU A 354 28.73 -6.63 10.09
N ASP A 355 29.84 -7.28 9.76
CA ASP A 355 31.11 -6.58 9.52
C ASP A 355 31.05 -5.68 8.28
N ARG A 356 30.26 -6.10 7.27
CA ARG A 356 29.99 -5.34 6.05
C ARG A 356 29.22 -4.05 6.35
N GLN A 357 28.24 -4.11 7.24
CA GLN A 357 27.44 -2.95 7.65
C GLN A 357 28.26 -1.97 8.50
N TYR A 358 29.05 -2.48 9.46
CA TYR A 358 29.97 -1.65 10.27
C TYR A 358 31.00 -0.90 9.40
N MET A 359 31.50 -1.55 8.34
CA MET A 359 32.45 -0.94 7.40
C MET A 359 31.80 0.18 6.57
N LEU A 360 30.59 -0.03 6.04
CA LEU A 360 29.85 1.00 5.31
C LEU A 360 29.61 2.23 6.20
N GLU A 361 29.20 2.04 7.45
CA GLU A 361 29.06 3.13 8.43
C GLU A 361 30.38 3.89 8.68
N CYS A 362 31.51 3.17 8.81
CA CYS A 362 32.82 3.79 8.95
C CYS A 362 33.30 4.56 7.70
N MET A 363 32.91 4.13 6.50
CA MET A 363 33.23 4.82 5.25
C MET A 363 32.45 6.12 5.07
N PHE A 364 31.16 6.14 5.44
CA PHE A 364 30.30 7.32 5.32
C PHE A 364 30.62 8.41 6.36
N LEU A 365 31.27 8.08 7.48
CA LEU A 365 31.72 9.07 8.47
C LEU A 365 33.02 9.81 8.07
N ARG A 366 33.64 9.48 6.93
CA ARG A 366 34.91 10.06 6.47
C ARG A 366 34.82 10.88 5.17
N PHE A 367 33.63 11.07 4.63
CA PHE A 367 33.32 12.00 3.53
C PHE A 367 32.23 12.97 3.98
#